data_AF-A0A330I3B2-F1
#
_entry.id   AF-A0A330I3B2-F1
#
_cell.length_a   1.000
_cell.length_b   1.000
_cell.length_c   1.000
_cell.angle_alpha   90.00
_cell.angle_beta   90.00
_cell.angle_gamma   90.00
#
_symmetry.space_group_name_H-M   'P 1'
#
loop_
_entity.id
_entity.type
_entity.pdbx_description
1 polymer ?
#
loop_
_entity_poly.entity_id
_entity_poly.type
_entity_poly.pdbx_seq_one_letter_code
_entity_poly.pdbx_strand_id
1 'polypeptide(L)'
;MPSHSQASRSTLSSRAGGPLAKLTEAIISIRPAFAEAILSGNKTVELRRRIPPIEVGARLWIYVTRPVGAVAGVTVIDTILRGTPQAVWETYFDRIAINRSDFDRYFLGAREAIGIRLSKVQRIKPIGIEQLRDWKQGFHPPQVLSRITASEAKRLHQLASFEEEGGTNVVRLLRA
;
A
#
# COMPACT_ATOMS: atom_id res chain seq x y z
N MET A 1 -13.65 61.17 25.37
CA MET A 1 -13.60 59.70 25.14
C MET A 1 -13.31 59.44 23.66
N PRO A 2 -12.05 59.39 23.22
CA PRO A 2 -11.73 59.03 21.84
C PRO A 2 -11.51 57.51 21.72
N SER A 3 -12.20 56.89 20.77
CA SER A 3 -12.03 55.48 20.42
C SER A 3 -10.71 55.30 19.64
N HIS A 4 -9.73 54.66 20.26
CA HIS A 4 -8.53 54.20 19.56
C HIS A 4 -8.87 52.96 18.72
N SER A 5 -8.97 53.16 17.40
CA SER A 5 -8.84 52.10 16.41
C SER A 5 -7.38 51.64 16.38
N GLN A 6 -7.12 50.43 16.87
CA GLN A 6 -5.85 49.73 16.62
C GLN A 6 -6.09 48.65 15.56
N ALA A 7 -5.73 48.98 14.32
CA ALA A 7 -5.51 47.98 13.29
C ALA A 7 -4.20 47.25 13.62
N SER A 8 -4.32 46.02 14.12
CA SER A 8 -3.18 45.14 14.35
C SER A 8 -2.68 44.61 13.00
N ARG A 9 -1.51 45.11 12.58
CA ARG A 9 -0.68 44.47 11.56
C ARG A 9 -0.16 43.15 12.13
N SER A 10 -0.46 42.03 11.48
CA SER A 10 0.32 40.79 11.66
C SER A 10 1.09 40.51 10.38
N THR A 11 2.42 40.53 10.52
CA THR A 11 3.37 40.13 9.48
C THR A 11 3.94 38.75 9.81
N LEU A 12 3.85 37.86 8.82
CA LEU A 12 4.79 36.77 8.45
C LEU A 12 5.14 35.67 9.46
N SER A 13 5.06 34.41 8.97
CA SER A 13 6.07 33.32 9.11
C SER A 13 5.35 31.97 9.21
N SER A 14 5.29 31.17 8.14
CA SER A 14 6.27 30.16 7.69
C SER A 14 6.15 28.78 8.37
N ARG A 15 6.32 27.75 7.54
CA ARG A 15 6.51 26.31 7.82
C ARG A 15 5.27 25.45 8.12
N ALA A 16 4.63 24.99 7.05
CA ALA A 16 3.97 23.67 7.06
C ALA A 16 5.01 22.57 6.77
N GLY A 17 5.98 22.42 7.67
CA GLY A 17 6.79 21.21 7.78
C GLY A 17 6.17 20.33 8.85
N GLY A 18 4.99 19.77 8.59
CA GLY A 18 4.42 18.74 9.45
C GLY A 18 5.37 17.54 9.50
N PRO A 19 5.41 16.76 10.60
CA PRO A 19 6.22 15.55 10.65
C PRO A 19 5.89 14.68 9.44
N LEU A 20 6.91 14.37 8.63
CA LEU A 20 6.77 13.38 7.56
C LEU A 20 6.24 12.11 8.26
N ALA A 21 4.97 11.78 8.05
CA ALA A 21 4.35 10.65 8.71
C ALA A 21 5.27 9.45 8.53
N LYS A 22 5.73 8.86 9.64
CA LYS A 22 6.67 7.75 9.63
C LYS A 22 6.11 6.68 8.71
N LEU A 23 6.69 6.53 7.51
CA LEU A 23 6.22 5.58 6.51
C LEU A 23 6.23 4.20 7.16
N THR A 24 5.05 3.64 7.37
CA THR A 24 4.93 2.30 7.93
C THR A 24 5.08 1.29 6.81
N GLU A 25 5.87 0.25 7.05
CA GLU A 25 6.20 -0.78 6.08
C GLU A 25 5.45 -2.06 6.43
N ALA A 26 4.88 -2.73 5.43
CA ALA A 26 4.28 -4.03 5.63
C ALA A 26 4.37 -4.92 4.38
N ILE A 27 4.26 -6.22 4.58
CA ILE A 27 4.06 -7.22 3.52
C ILE A 27 2.58 -7.61 3.52
N ILE A 28 1.95 -7.63 2.35
CA ILE A 28 0.57 -8.09 2.14
C ILE A 28 0.56 -9.31 1.21
N SER A 29 -0.21 -10.33 1.56
CA SER A 29 -0.34 -11.54 0.72
C SER A 29 -1.51 -11.44 -0.24
N ILE A 30 -1.26 -11.55 -1.54
CA ILE A 30 -2.26 -11.43 -2.61
C ILE A 30 -2.22 -12.67 -3.51
N ARG A 31 -3.41 -13.13 -3.96
CA ARG A 31 -3.50 -14.26 -4.90
C ARG A 31 -2.97 -13.88 -6.29
N PRO A 32 -2.38 -14.82 -7.06
CA PRO A 32 -1.67 -14.51 -8.31
C PRO A 32 -2.45 -13.64 -9.30
N ALA A 33 -3.70 -13.99 -9.62
CA ALA A 33 -4.49 -13.23 -10.58
C ALA A 33 -4.75 -11.77 -10.13
N PHE A 34 -4.95 -11.55 -8.84
CA PHE A 34 -5.17 -10.19 -8.31
C PHE A 34 -3.87 -9.42 -8.17
N ALA A 35 -2.77 -10.09 -7.82
CA ALA A 35 -1.47 -9.46 -7.78
C ALA A 35 -1.08 -8.98 -9.17
N GLU A 36 -1.24 -9.81 -10.20
CA GLU A 36 -0.96 -9.41 -11.59
C GLU A 36 -1.86 -8.24 -12.01
N ALA A 37 -3.17 -8.30 -11.72
CA ALA A 37 -4.05 -7.18 -12.03
C ALA A 37 -3.65 -5.87 -11.33
N ILE A 38 -3.11 -5.94 -10.11
CA ILE A 38 -2.56 -4.76 -9.41
C ILE A 38 -1.30 -4.27 -10.11
N LEU A 39 -0.35 -5.18 -10.37
CA LEU A 39 0.95 -4.86 -10.96
C LEU A 39 0.83 -4.33 -12.41
N SER A 40 -0.21 -4.73 -13.13
CA SER A 40 -0.52 -4.24 -14.48
C SER A 40 -1.42 -2.98 -14.48
N GLY A 41 -1.82 -2.48 -13.31
CA GLY A 41 -2.68 -1.29 -13.17
C GLY A 41 -4.18 -1.53 -13.41
N ASN A 42 -4.59 -2.75 -13.75
CA ASN A 42 -6.01 -3.10 -14.01
C ASN A 42 -6.86 -3.17 -12.73
N LYS A 43 -6.24 -3.32 -11.57
CA LYS A 43 -6.88 -3.34 -10.25
C LYS A 43 -6.19 -2.34 -9.34
N THR A 44 -6.94 -1.35 -8.86
CA THR A 44 -6.39 -0.28 -8.00
C THR A 44 -6.91 -0.34 -6.57
N VAL A 45 -7.83 -1.26 -6.28
CA VAL A 45 -8.40 -1.44 -4.93
C VAL A 45 -8.28 -2.88 -4.48
N GLU A 46 -7.67 -3.09 -3.32
CA GLU A 46 -7.61 -4.39 -2.64
C GLU A 46 -8.72 -4.52 -1.60
N LEU A 47 -9.41 -5.66 -1.58
CA LEU A 47 -10.58 -5.91 -0.73
C LEU A 47 -10.24 -6.84 0.43
N ARG A 48 -10.59 -6.43 1.65
CA ARG A 48 -10.38 -7.23 2.86
C ARG A 48 -11.63 -7.23 3.75
N ARG A 49 -11.89 -8.36 4.39
CA ARG A 49 -12.90 -8.47 5.46
C ARG A 49 -12.39 -7.91 6.79
N ARG A 50 -11.08 -8.04 7.01
CA ARG A 50 -10.35 -7.55 8.18
C ARG A 50 -8.92 -7.24 7.76
N ILE A 51 -8.30 -6.26 8.41
CA ILE A 51 -6.88 -5.96 8.27
C ILE A 51 -6.33 -5.51 9.62
N PRO A 52 -5.11 -5.93 10.02
CA PRO A 52 -4.40 -5.30 11.12
C PRO A 52 -4.30 -3.78 10.91
N PRO A 53 -4.12 -2.98 11.97
CA PRO A 53 -3.96 -1.53 11.82
C PRO A 53 -2.88 -1.21 10.79
N ILE A 54 -3.17 -0.31 9.86
CA ILE A 54 -2.27 0.19 8.84
C ILE A 54 -2.79 1.56 8.40
N GLU A 55 -1.89 2.48 8.09
CA GLU A 55 -2.22 3.88 7.84
C GLU A 55 -2.16 4.24 6.36
N VAL A 56 -2.89 5.29 5.98
CA VAL A 56 -2.69 5.95 4.68
C VAL A 56 -1.23 6.42 4.58
N GLY A 57 -0.64 6.25 3.40
CA GLY A 57 0.78 6.48 3.14
C GLY A 57 1.69 5.30 3.45
N ALA A 58 1.19 4.21 4.06
CA ALA A 58 2.00 3.01 4.29
C ALA A 58 2.47 2.37 2.98
N ARG A 59 3.70 1.87 2.97
CA ARG A 59 4.25 1.10 1.85
C ARG A 59 3.97 -0.39 2.06
N LEU A 60 3.36 -1.00 1.05
CA LEU A 60 3.03 -2.42 1.02
C LEU A 60 3.92 -3.14 0.00
N TRP A 61 4.60 -4.17 0.48
CA TRP A 61 5.30 -5.17 -0.33
C TRP A 61 4.33 -6.29 -0.68
N ILE A 62 4.11 -6.53 -1.96
CA ILE A 62 3.12 -7.48 -2.46
C ILE A 62 3.77 -8.86 -2.52
N TYR A 63 3.48 -9.70 -1.54
CA TYR A 63 3.77 -11.13 -1.60
C TYR A 63 2.69 -11.84 -2.42
N VAL A 64 3.09 -12.42 -3.54
CA VAL A 64 2.23 -13.23 -4.39
C VAL A 64 2.24 -14.66 -3.86
N THR A 65 1.06 -15.15 -3.46
CA THR A 65 0.91 -16.50 -2.92
C THR A 65 1.22 -17.58 -3.97
N ARG A 66 1.23 -18.86 -3.56
CA ARG A 66 1.50 -19.98 -4.49
C ARG A 66 0.56 -19.95 -5.71
N PRO A 67 1.04 -20.36 -6.89
CA PRO A 67 2.35 -21.00 -7.15
C PRO A 67 3.54 -20.05 -7.26
N VAL A 68 3.36 -18.72 -7.28
CA VAL A 68 4.46 -17.76 -7.45
C VAL A 68 5.39 -17.73 -6.24
N GLY A 69 4.85 -17.54 -5.04
CA GLY A 69 5.61 -17.65 -3.79
C GLY A 69 6.76 -16.64 -3.66
N ALA A 70 6.52 -15.38 -3.99
CA ALA A 70 7.55 -14.34 -4.01
C ALA A 70 6.98 -12.96 -3.69
N VAL A 71 7.82 -12.04 -3.19
CA VAL A 71 7.50 -10.61 -3.21
C VAL A 71 7.81 -10.09 -4.61
N ALA A 72 6.80 -9.57 -5.32
CA ALA A 72 6.92 -9.22 -6.76
C ALA A 72 6.57 -7.77 -7.07
N GLY A 73 6.20 -6.98 -6.07
CA GLY A 73 5.96 -5.56 -6.25
C GLY A 73 5.86 -4.80 -4.95
N VAL A 74 5.76 -3.49 -5.10
CA VAL A 74 5.60 -2.54 -4.02
C VAL A 74 4.54 -1.50 -4.40
N THR A 75 3.78 -1.02 -3.43
CA THR A 75 2.73 -0.02 -3.62
C THR A 75 2.59 0.83 -2.37
N VAL A 76 1.89 1.95 -2.46
CA VAL A 76 1.53 2.80 -1.32
C VAL A 76 0.01 2.76 -1.10
N ILE A 77 -0.42 2.80 0.16
CA ILE A 77 -1.83 2.98 0.51
C ILE A 77 -2.20 4.44 0.29
N ASP A 78 -3.13 4.67 -0.62
CA ASP A 78 -3.64 6.00 -0.92
C ASP A 78 -4.89 6.35 -0.10
N THR A 79 -5.78 5.37 0.11
CA THR A 79 -7.01 5.56 0.90
C THR A 79 -7.45 4.23 1.49
N ILE A 80 -8.06 4.27 2.67
CA ILE A 80 -8.72 3.13 3.30
C ILE A 80 -10.18 3.49 3.52
N LEU A 81 -11.09 2.83 2.80
CA LEU A 81 -12.53 2.91 3.03
C LEU A 81 -12.97 1.73 3.89
N ARG A 82 -13.68 2.03 4.98
CA ARG A 82 -14.36 1.05 5.82
C ARG A 82 -15.85 1.34 5.77
N GLY A 83 -16.67 0.34 5.49
CA GLY A 83 -18.11 0.52 5.38
C GLY A 83 -18.84 -0.80 5.21
N THR A 84 -20.13 -0.74 4.89
CA THR A 84 -20.88 -1.95 4.52
C THR A 84 -20.36 -2.50 3.18
N PRO A 85 -20.51 -3.82 2.91
CA PRO A 85 -20.17 -4.37 1.60
C PRO A 85 -20.82 -3.62 0.43
N GLN A 86 -22.07 -3.19 0.59
CA GLN A 86 -22.77 -2.41 -0.44
C GLN A 86 -22.09 -1.05 -0.69
N ALA A 87 -21.75 -0.30 0.35
CA ALA A 87 -21.09 1.00 0.20
C ALA A 87 -19.70 0.86 -0.46
N VAL A 88 -18.95 -0.18 -0.10
CA VAL A 88 -17.63 -0.46 -0.72
C VAL A 88 -17.79 -0.86 -2.19
N TRP A 89 -18.80 -1.66 -2.52
CA TRP A 89 -19.11 -2.02 -3.90
C TRP A 89 -19.44 -0.78 -4.73
N GLU A 90 -20.40 0.04 -4.29
CA GLU A 90 -20.82 1.25 -5.00
C GLU A 90 -19.65 2.21 -5.25
N THR A 91 -18.70 2.28 -4.30
CA THR A 91 -17.54 3.17 -4.43
C THR A 91 -16.46 2.64 -5.38
N TYR A 92 -16.29 1.32 -5.49
CA TYR A 92 -15.10 0.72 -6.12
C TYR A 92 -15.37 -0.40 -7.13
N PHE A 93 -16.61 -0.65 -7.54
CA PHE A 93 -16.95 -1.77 -8.43
C PHE A 93 -16.12 -1.82 -9.72
N ASP A 94 -15.76 -0.66 -10.27
CA ASP A 94 -14.96 -0.48 -11.48
C ASP A 94 -13.44 -0.67 -11.26
N ARG A 95 -12.99 -0.77 -10.00
CA ARG A 95 -11.56 -0.75 -9.60
C ARG A 95 -11.07 -2.00 -8.90
N ILE A 96 -11.96 -2.93 -8.57
CA ILE A 96 -11.68 -4.14 -7.76
C ILE A 96 -11.42 -5.40 -8.60
N ALA A 97 -11.62 -5.35 -9.93
CA ALA A 97 -11.37 -6.44 -10.87
C ALA A 97 -11.98 -7.79 -10.45
N ILE A 98 -13.17 -7.76 -9.84
CA ILE A 98 -14.01 -8.93 -9.58
C ILE A 98 -15.45 -8.60 -9.96
N ASN A 99 -16.19 -9.62 -10.41
CA ASN A 99 -17.61 -9.46 -10.69
C ASN A 99 -18.43 -9.36 -9.39
N ARG A 100 -19.71 -8.99 -9.53
CA ARG A 100 -20.62 -8.83 -8.40
C ARG A 100 -20.83 -10.11 -7.60
N SER A 101 -20.99 -11.25 -8.26
CA SER A 101 -21.31 -12.51 -7.58
C SER A 101 -20.13 -13.02 -6.74
N ASP A 102 -18.89 -12.84 -7.19
CA ASP A 102 -17.68 -13.15 -6.43
C ASP A 102 -17.48 -12.18 -5.26
N PHE A 103 -17.81 -10.90 -5.44
CA PHE A 103 -17.79 -9.91 -4.35
C PHE A 103 -18.80 -10.29 -3.25
N ASP A 104 -20.05 -10.55 -3.63
CA ASP A 104 -21.12 -10.91 -2.70
C ASP A 104 -20.77 -12.20 -1.95
N ARG A 105 -20.22 -13.20 -2.66
CA ARG A 105 -19.74 -14.44 -2.03
C ARG A 105 -18.61 -14.19 -1.04
N TYR A 106 -17.65 -13.34 -1.39
CA TYR A 106 -16.51 -13.02 -0.52
C TYR A 106 -16.94 -12.30 0.77
N PHE A 107 -17.91 -11.39 0.67
CA PHE A 107 -18.46 -10.63 1.79
C PHE A 107 -19.72 -11.23 2.42
N LEU A 108 -20.10 -12.46 2.07
CA LEU A 108 -21.28 -13.12 2.64
C LEU A 108 -21.19 -13.16 4.18
N GLY A 109 -22.24 -12.66 4.82
CA GLY A 109 -22.35 -12.54 6.28
C GLY A 109 -21.42 -11.49 6.92
N ALA A 110 -20.69 -10.69 6.15
CA ALA A 110 -19.85 -9.62 6.67
C ALA A 110 -20.68 -8.35 6.93
N ARG A 111 -20.52 -7.76 8.13
CA ARG A 111 -21.08 -6.44 8.46
C ARG A 111 -20.22 -5.29 7.94
N GLU A 112 -18.93 -5.54 7.74
CA GLU A 112 -17.94 -4.56 7.29
C GLU A 112 -17.15 -5.14 6.10
N ALA A 113 -16.86 -4.27 5.14
CA ALA A 113 -15.91 -4.45 4.07
C ALA A 113 -14.86 -3.33 4.13
N ILE A 114 -13.64 -3.67 3.71
CA ILE A 114 -12.50 -2.75 3.67
C ILE A 114 -12.00 -2.68 2.23
N GLY A 115 -12.01 -1.49 1.65
CA GLY A 115 -11.41 -1.19 0.37
C GLY A 115 -10.13 -0.38 0.57
N ILE A 116 -9.00 -0.90 0.09
CA ILE A 116 -7.68 -0.27 0.21
C ILE A 116 -7.27 0.19 -1.17
N ARG A 117 -7.34 1.51 -1.42
CA ARG A 117 -6.87 2.09 -2.69
C ARG A 117 -5.35 2.12 -2.70
N LEU A 118 -4.80 1.57 -3.77
CA LEU A 118 -3.37 1.42 -4.00
C LEU A 118 -2.90 2.46 -5.01
N SER A 119 -1.75 3.08 -4.75
CA SER A 119 -1.09 4.02 -5.66
C SER A 119 0.41 3.75 -5.74
N LYS A 120 1.08 4.33 -6.75
CA LYS A 120 2.54 4.16 -6.95
C LYS A 120 2.94 2.67 -7.00
N VAL A 121 2.14 1.86 -7.70
CA VAL A 121 2.44 0.44 -7.89
C VAL A 121 3.69 0.33 -8.75
N GLN A 122 4.65 -0.47 -8.30
CA GLN A 122 5.90 -0.76 -9.00
C GLN A 122 6.14 -2.26 -8.97
N ARG A 123 6.34 -2.85 -10.15
CA ARG A 123 6.83 -4.22 -10.28
C ARG A 123 8.32 -4.25 -9.91
N ILE A 124 8.75 -5.33 -9.28
CA ILE A 124 10.15 -5.57 -8.97
C ILE A 124 10.54 -6.98 -9.44
N LYS A 125 11.84 -7.23 -9.59
CA LYS A 125 12.33 -8.59 -9.75
C LYS A 125 11.85 -9.43 -8.56
N PRO A 126 11.15 -10.56 -8.80
CA PRO A 126 10.60 -11.36 -7.73
C PRO A 126 11.66 -11.82 -6.73
N ILE A 127 11.40 -11.62 -5.44
CA ILE A 127 12.21 -12.15 -4.33
C ILE A 127 11.52 -13.42 -3.84
N GLY A 128 12.12 -14.57 -4.17
CA GLY A 128 11.53 -15.88 -3.89
C GLY A 128 11.48 -16.24 -2.40
N ILE A 129 10.63 -17.20 -2.05
CA ILE A 129 10.40 -17.60 -0.65
C ILE A 129 11.68 -17.99 0.11
N GLU A 130 12.64 -18.64 -0.53
CA GLU A 130 13.90 -19.01 0.14
C GLU A 130 14.76 -17.77 0.44
N GLN A 131 14.86 -16.82 -0.50
CA GLN A 131 15.55 -15.53 -0.25
C GLN A 131 14.87 -14.73 0.87
N LEU A 132 13.54 -14.82 0.99
CA LEU A 132 12.80 -14.18 2.08
C LEU A 132 13.10 -14.82 3.45
N ARG A 133 13.31 -16.14 3.49
CA ARG A 133 13.71 -16.85 4.71
C ARG A 133 15.14 -16.51 5.14
N ASP A 134 16.03 -16.26 4.19
CA ASP A 134 17.38 -15.75 4.46
C ASP A 134 17.32 -14.29 4.96
N TRP A 135 16.45 -13.47 4.36
CA TRP A 135 16.26 -12.06 4.72
C TRP A 135 15.71 -11.85 6.13
N LYS A 136 14.83 -12.75 6.58
CA LYS A 136 14.23 -12.77 7.91
C LYS A 136 14.03 -14.21 8.37
N GLN A 137 14.80 -14.59 9.38
CA GLN A 137 14.69 -15.92 9.98
C GLN A 137 13.24 -16.22 10.38
N GLY A 138 12.76 -17.41 10.00
CA GLY A 138 11.37 -17.81 10.27
C GLY A 138 10.33 -17.04 9.47
N PHE A 139 10.69 -16.44 8.33
CA PHE A 139 9.71 -15.79 7.47
C PHE A 139 8.64 -16.79 6.99
N HIS A 140 7.40 -16.44 7.27
CA HIS A 140 6.22 -17.07 6.71
C HIS A 140 5.36 -16.01 6.02
N PRO A 141 4.74 -16.33 4.88
CA PRO A 141 3.80 -15.42 4.23
C PRO A 141 2.70 -15.00 5.20
N PRO A 142 2.38 -13.69 5.30
CA PRO A 142 1.30 -13.26 6.17
C PRO A 142 -0.03 -13.82 5.68
N GLN A 143 -0.93 -14.22 6.59
CA GLN A 143 -2.29 -14.59 6.21
C GLN A 143 -3.05 -13.40 5.59
N VAL A 144 -2.80 -12.21 6.13
CA VAL A 144 -3.35 -10.94 5.63
C VAL A 144 -2.22 -9.95 5.38
N LEU A 145 -1.61 -9.47 6.47
CA LEU A 145 -0.56 -8.44 6.45
C LEU A 145 0.40 -8.68 7.63
N SER A 146 1.68 -8.42 7.43
CA SER A 146 2.69 -8.35 8.49
C SER A 146 3.46 -7.06 8.41
N ARG A 147 3.58 -6.32 9.52
CA ARG A 147 4.46 -5.15 9.60
C ARG A 147 5.92 -5.58 9.53
N ILE A 148 6.75 -4.72 8.97
CA ILE A 148 8.20 -4.87 8.93
C ILE A 148 8.84 -3.56 9.38
N THR A 149 10.07 -3.63 9.86
CA THR A 149 10.86 -2.47 10.25
C THR A 149 11.39 -1.73 9.01
N ALA A 150 11.79 -0.46 9.18
CA ALA A 150 12.44 0.29 8.10
C ALA A 150 13.74 -0.38 7.62
N SER A 151 14.50 -0.98 8.53
CA SER A 151 15.72 -1.73 8.21
C SER A 151 15.43 -2.99 7.39
N GLU A 152 14.38 -3.73 7.75
CA GLU A 152 13.88 -4.88 7.00
C GLU A 152 13.44 -4.48 5.58
N ALA A 153 12.65 -3.42 5.43
CA ALA A 153 12.24 -2.89 4.13
C ALA A 153 13.44 -2.42 3.29
N LYS A 154 14.43 -1.76 3.89
CA LYS A 154 15.67 -1.36 3.20
C LYS A 154 16.42 -2.57 2.65
N ARG A 155 16.49 -3.68 3.39
CA ARG A 155 17.11 -4.93 2.90
C ARG A 155 16.28 -5.57 1.77
N LEU A 156 14.95 -5.53 1.83
CA LEU A 156 14.12 -5.98 0.69
C LEU A 156 14.39 -5.15 -0.56
N HIS A 157 14.54 -3.83 -0.43
CA HIS A 157 14.91 -2.96 -1.55
C HIS A 157 16.27 -3.31 -2.16
N GLN A 158 17.22 -3.79 -1.36
CA GLN A 158 18.53 -4.23 -1.87
C GLN A 158 18.45 -5.56 -2.62
N LEU A 159 17.52 -6.43 -2.24
CA LEU A 159 17.25 -7.70 -2.94
C LEU A 159 16.43 -7.49 -4.23
N ALA A 160 15.54 -6.49 -4.22
CA ALA A 160 14.76 -6.09 -5.36
C ALA A 160 15.65 -5.37 -6.39
N SER A 161 16.13 -6.09 -7.41
CA SER A 161 16.51 -5.42 -8.65
C SER A 161 15.22 -4.87 -9.27
N PHE A 162 15.10 -3.56 -9.42
CA PHE A 162 13.98 -2.98 -10.17
C PHE A 162 14.20 -3.31 -11.65
N GLU A 163 13.20 -3.86 -12.32
CA GLU A 163 13.20 -3.92 -13.77
C GLU A 163 12.91 -2.49 -14.25
N GLU A 164 13.97 -1.75 -14.61
CA GLU A 164 13.79 -0.52 -15.38
C GLU A 164 13.37 -0.93 -16.80
N GLU A 165 12.10 -0.77 -17.13
CA GLU A 165 11.70 -0.69 -18.53
C GLU A 165 12.42 0.52 -19.15
N GLY A 166 13.07 0.27 -20.28
CA GLY A 166 14.12 1.11 -20.85
C GLY A 166 13.78 2.61 -20.94
N GLY A 167 14.69 3.43 -20.43
CA GLY A 167 14.65 4.88 -20.62
C GLY A 167 15.49 5.66 -19.62
N THR A 168 16.80 5.69 -19.85
CA THR A 168 17.72 6.75 -19.40
C THR A 168 17.74 7.10 -17.91
N ASN A 169 18.55 6.37 -17.16
CA ASN A 169 19.52 6.86 -16.18
C ASN A 169 19.18 8.19 -15.44
N VAL A 170 18.55 8.07 -14.27
CA VAL A 170 18.65 9.07 -13.18
C VAL A 170 18.68 8.37 -11.83
N VAL A 171 19.84 7.81 -11.48
CA VAL A 171 20.16 7.46 -10.09
C VAL A 171 20.40 8.76 -9.31
N ARG A 172 19.34 9.33 -8.75
CA ARG A 172 19.26 10.37 -7.69
C ARG A 172 17.75 10.52 -7.42
N LEU A 173 17.17 10.40 -6.23
CA LEU A 173 17.63 10.77 -4.90
C LEU A 173 16.49 10.34 -3.95
N LEU A 174 16.68 9.32 -3.11
CA LEU A 174 15.94 9.16 -1.85
C LEU A 174 16.88 8.56 -0.79
N ARG A 175 17.95 9.30 -0.53
CA ARG A 175 18.61 9.34 0.77
C ARG A 175 18.24 10.69 1.40
N ALA A 176 17.14 10.71 2.13
CA ALA A 176 16.83 11.69 3.17
C ALA A 176 15.77 11.05 4.08
#